data_AF-A0A198AMG9-F1
#
_entry.id   AF-A0A198AMG9-F1
#
_cell.length_a   1.000
_cell.length_b   1.000
_cell.length_c   1.000
_cell.angle_alpha   90.00
_cell.angle_beta   90.00
_cell.angle_gamma   90.00
#
_symmetry.space_group_name_H-M   'P 1'
#
loop_
_entity.id
_entity.type
_entity.pdbx_description
1 polymer ?
#
loop_
_entity_poly.entity_id
_entity_poly.type
_entity_poly.pdbx_seq_one_letter_code
_entity_poly.pdbx_strand_id
1 'polypeptide(L)' 'MTTEASNVFKPVIPSKIAESMESLRKQGWADDDFFNFSRYDEESAEARLLYHYFRNNRVTFAAAVINSYSVEGKQQ' A
#
# COMPACT_ATOMS: atom_id res chain seq x y z
N MET A 1 -10.53 9.31 31.96
CA MET A 1 -10.58 8.20 30.99
C MET A 1 -9.56 8.52 29.92
N THR A 2 -8.34 7.98 30.03
CA THR A 2 -7.30 8.12 29.00
C THR A 2 -7.62 7.14 27.89
N THR A 3 -8.01 7.65 26.73
CA THR A 3 -8.23 6.85 25.53
C THR A 3 -6.91 6.19 25.18
N GLU A 4 -6.76 4.91 25.51
CA GLU A 4 -5.64 4.09 25.04
C GLU A 4 -5.64 4.23 23.52
N ALA A 5 -4.54 4.79 22.98
CA ALA A 5 -4.30 4.85 21.56
C ALA A 5 -4.40 3.40 21.05
N SER A 6 -5.53 3.09 20.43
CA SER A 6 -5.82 1.79 19.87
C SER A 6 -4.63 1.45 19.00
N ASN A 7 -3.97 0.31 19.27
CA ASN A 7 -2.79 -0.14 18.58
C ASN A 7 -3.14 -0.31 17.10
N VAL A 8 -3.02 0.76 16.30
CA VAL A 8 -3.44 0.79 14.90
C VAL A 8 -2.60 -0.27 14.21
N PHE A 9 -3.26 -1.33 13.75
CA PHE A 9 -2.61 -2.43 13.07
C PHE A 9 -1.80 -1.87 11.90
N LYS A 10 -0.47 -1.98 11.98
CA LYS A 10 0.43 -1.60 10.90
C LYS A 10 0.69 -2.83 10.05
N PRO A 11 0.10 -2.93 8.84
CA PRO A 11 0.40 -4.04 7.95
C PRO A 11 1.88 -4.04 7.60
N VAL A 12 2.45 -5.23 7.49
CA VAL A 12 3.81 -5.42 6.98
C VAL A 12 3.70 -5.70 5.49
N ILE A 13 4.39 -4.90 4.67
CA ILE A 13 4.40 -5.06 3.21
C ILE A 13 5.83 -5.22 2.69
N PRO A 14 6.04 -5.94 1.57
CA PRO A 14 7.36 -6.05 0.96
C PRO A 14 7.94 -4.70 0.54
N SER A 15 9.26 -4.54 0.58
CA SER A 15 9.94 -3.29 0.20
C SER A 15 9.57 -2.80 -1.20
N LYS A 16 9.50 -3.70 -2.18
CA LYS A 16 9.09 -3.35 -3.55
C LYS A 16 7.66 -2.81 -3.63
N ILE A 17 6.75 -3.27 -2.77
CA ILE A 17 5.37 -2.76 -2.72
C ILE A 17 5.38 -1.34 -2.15
N ALA A 18 6.12 -1.13 -1.05
CA ALA A 18 6.28 0.20 -0.47
C ALA A 18 6.93 1.19 -1.46
N GLU A 19 8.00 0.80 -2.14
CA GLU A 19 8.69 1.62 -3.14
C GLU A 19 7.78 1.98 -4.32
N SER A 20 7.02 1.02 -4.83
CA SER A 20 6.04 1.27 -5.90
C SER A 20 4.91 2.20 -5.46
N MET A 21 4.39 2.06 -4.25
CA MET A 21 3.38 2.96 -3.70
C MET A 21 3.92 4.40 -3.59
N GLU A 22 5.12 4.57 -3.05
CA GLU A 22 5.75 5.88 -2.91
C GLU A 22 6.11 6.51 -4.26
N SER A 23 6.54 5.70 -5.24
CA SER A 23 6.79 6.15 -6.61
C SER A 23 5.52 6.73 -7.25
N LEU A 24 4.39 6.01 -7.14
CA LEU A 24 3.12 6.45 -7.71
C LEU A 24 2.51 7.66 -6.95
N ARG A 25 2.67 7.72 -5.62
CA ARG A 25 2.28 8.92 -4.83
C ARG A 25 3.04 10.17 -5.29
N LYS A 26 4.34 10.05 -5.58
CA LYS A 26 5.14 11.16 -6.15
C LYS A 26 4.66 11.59 -7.54
N GLN A 27 4.02 10.70 -8.28
CA GLN A 27 3.39 10.98 -9.58
C GLN A 27 1.96 11.54 -9.42
N GLY A 28 1.46 11.67 -8.19
CA GLY A 28 0.16 12.29 -7.89
C GLY A 28 -0.98 11.31 -7.60
N TRP A 29 -0.69 10.00 -7.45
CA TRP A 29 -1.73 9.03 -7.07
C TRP A 29 -2.23 9.28 -5.65
N ALA A 30 -3.55 9.35 -5.51
CA ALA A 30 -4.26 9.38 -4.24
C ALA A 30 -4.67 7.97 -3.78
N ASP A 31 -5.13 7.85 -2.54
CA ASP A 31 -5.56 6.56 -1.97
C ASP A 31 -6.66 5.89 -2.82
N ASP A 32 -7.61 6.67 -3.35
CA ASP A 32 -8.67 6.18 -4.23
C ASP A 32 -8.14 5.58 -5.55
N ASP A 33 -6.98 6.02 -6.05
CA ASP A 33 -6.36 5.47 -7.26
C ASP A 33 -5.82 4.06 -7.00
N PHE A 34 -5.29 3.80 -5.80
CA PHE A 34 -4.87 2.45 -5.38
C PHE A 34 -6.05 1.50 -5.18
N PHE A 35 -7.27 2.00 -4.95
CA PHE A 35 -8.47 1.16 -4.82
C PHE A 35 -9.20 0.94 -6.14
N ASN A 36 -8.99 1.83 -7.12
CA ASN A 36 -9.65 1.81 -8.41
C ASN A 36 -8.73 1.31 -9.55
N PHE A 37 -7.98 0.24 -9.29
CA PHE A 37 -7.17 -0.46 -10.32
C PHE A 37 -7.97 -0.94 -11.53
N SER A 38 -9.30 -0.89 -11.52
CA SER A 38 -10.15 -1.26 -12.66
C SER A 38 -9.92 -0.41 -13.92
N ARG A 39 -9.21 0.72 -13.83
CA ARG A 39 -8.77 1.55 -14.96
C ARG A 39 -7.39 1.20 -15.51
N TYR A 40 -6.91 -0.01 -15.20
CA TYR A 40 -5.60 -0.54 -15.51
C TYR A 40 -5.04 -0.08 -16.87
N ASP A 41 -4.02 0.77 -16.80
CA ASP A 41 -3.12 1.06 -17.90
C ASP A 41 -1.93 0.11 -17.78
N GLU A 42 -1.75 -0.75 -18.78
CA GLU A 42 -0.70 -1.78 -18.80
C GLU A 42 0.71 -1.17 -18.83
N GLU A 43 0.87 0.13 -19.02
CA GLU A 43 2.17 0.76 -19.29
C GLU A 43 3.06 0.97 -18.05
N SER A 44 2.53 0.96 -16.80
CA SER A 44 3.35 1.10 -15.58
C SER A 44 3.69 -0.25 -14.93
N ALA A 45 4.99 -0.51 -14.76
CA ALA A 45 5.49 -1.69 -14.07
C ALA A 45 5.12 -1.69 -12.57
N GLU A 46 5.13 -0.52 -11.92
CA GLU A 46 4.76 -0.34 -10.53
C GLU A 46 3.28 -0.63 -10.31
N ALA A 47 2.40 -0.05 -11.12
CA ALA A 47 0.96 -0.28 -11.03
C ALA A 47 0.61 -1.77 -11.23
N ARG A 48 1.28 -2.43 -12.19
CA ARG A 48 1.15 -3.88 -12.41
C ARG A 48 1.56 -4.69 -11.19
N LEU A 49 2.69 -4.36 -10.58
CA LEU A 49 3.16 -5.04 -9.37
C LEU A 49 2.14 -4.87 -8.22
N LEU A 50 1.66 -3.66 -8.00
CA LEU A 50 0.68 -3.38 -6.94
C LEU A 50 -0.65 -4.09 -7.19
N TYR A 51 -1.12 -4.15 -8.43
CA TYR A 51 -2.33 -4.89 -8.79
C TYR A 51 -2.22 -6.38 -8.45
N HIS A 52 -1.11 -7.02 -8.81
CA HIS A 52 -0.89 -8.43 -8.48
C HIS A 52 -0.79 -8.66 -6.96
N TYR A 53 -0.16 -7.75 -6.23
CA TYR A 53 -0.10 -7.84 -4.77
C TYR A 53 -1.49 -7.63 -4.15
N PHE A 54 -2.24 -6.62 -4.59
CA PHE A 54 -3.61 -6.35 -4.17
C PHE A 54 -4.52 -7.57 -4.37
N ARG A 55 -4.44 -8.24 -5.53
CA ARG A 55 -5.27 -9.41 -5.85
C ARG A 55 -5.10 -10.54 -4.82
N ASN A 56 -3.88 -10.73 -4.31
CA ASN A 56 -3.55 -11.81 -3.37
C ASN A 56 -3.62 -11.37 -1.89
N ASN A 57 -3.42 -10.08 -1.61
CA ASN A 57 -3.25 -9.54 -0.25
C ASN A 57 -4.17 -8.33 0.00
N ARG A 58 -5.42 -8.39 -0.51
CA ARG A 58 -6.35 -7.25 -0.55
C ARG A 58 -6.51 -6.50 0.78
N VAL A 59 -6.64 -7.22 1.89
CA VAL A 59 -6.82 -6.62 3.23
C VAL A 59 -5.55 -5.91 3.68
N THR A 60 -4.39 -6.57 3.58
CA THR A 60 -3.08 -6.00 3.92
C THR A 60 -2.77 -4.77 3.07
N PHE A 61 -3.05 -4.86 1.76
CA PHE A 61 -2.85 -3.76 0.83
C PHE A 61 -3.74 -2.56 1.17
N ALA A 62 -5.03 -2.77 1.40
CA ALA A 62 -5.95 -1.70 1.78
C ALA A 62 -5.57 -1.04 3.10
N ALA A 63 -5.17 -1.85 4.10
CA ALA A 63 -4.67 -1.34 5.35
C ALA A 63 -3.38 -0.51 5.17
N ALA A 64 -2.51 -0.86 4.22
CA ALA A 64 -1.26 -0.16 3.95
C ALA A 64 -1.47 1.14 3.15
N VAL A 65 -2.53 1.21 2.35
CA VAL A 65 -2.91 2.46 1.67
C VAL A 65 -3.48 3.47 2.68
N ILE A 66 -4.45 3.04 3.51
CA ILE A 66 -5.21 3.92 4.42
C ILE A 66 -4.42 4.28 5.69
N ASN A 67 -3.63 3.33 6.23
CA ASN A 67 -2.87 3.52 7.46
C ASN A 67 -1.36 3.55 7.19
N SER A 68 -0.59 3.79 8.24
CA SER A 68 0.87 3.54 8.20
C SER A 68 1.18 2.05 8.10
N TYR A 69 2.17 1.68 7.29
CA TYR A 69 2.68 0.32 7.16
C TYR A 69 4.13 0.19 7.65
N SER A 70 4.55 -1.05 7.87
CA SER A 70 5.95 -1.43 8.09
C SER A 70 6.48 -2.16 6.85
N VAL A 71 7.79 -2.08 6.59
CA VAL A 71 8.41 -2.74 5.44
C VAL A 71 9.10 -4.03 5.89
N GLU A 72 8.84 -5.14 5.20
CA GLU A 72 9.53 -6.42 5.44
C GLU A 72 11.05 -6.23 5.39
N GLY A 73 11.76 -6.73 6.41
CA GLY A 73 13.22 -6.65 6.47
C GLY A 73 13.79 -5.28 6.88
N LYS A 74 12.96 -4.25 7.10
CA LYS A 74 13.37 -3.03 7.82
C LYS A 74 12.79 -3.05 9.24
N GLN A 75 13.26 -4.01 10.04
CA GLN A 75 13.38 -3.75 11.48
C GLN A 75 14.75 -3.09 11.68
N GLN A 76 14.69 -1.83 12.13
CA GLN A 76 15.77 -0.98 12.67
C GLN A 76 17.22 -1.40 12.41
#